data_AF-T0LJ99-F1
#
_entry.id   AF-T0LJ99-F1
#
_cell.length_a   1.000
_cell.length_b   1.000
_cell.length_c   1.000
_cell.angle_alpha   90.00
_cell.angle_beta   90.00
_cell.angle_gamma   90.00
#
_symmetry.space_group_name_H-M   'P 1'
#
loop_
_entity.id
_entity.type
_entity.pdbx_description
1 polymer ?
#
loop_
_entity_poly.entity_id
_entity_poly.type
_entity_poly.pdbx_seq_one_letter_code
_entity_poly.pdbx_strand_id
1 'polypeptide(L)'
;MPPSLAAPASFVLGLHGRPSTGFLKDAPALLGAITKRLELKRPFYTILPTTPSGDVVVQSQYEDLGSVKLKKTTMEQWGHESVFCHNDLTPRNIIVKPCNSPDGRSDYQLSAIIDWEIAGFYPASYDLSLQDTYLSGGNRLISFYSLLKRQMKDLVPASSPQVSLLQAMEILFESRQRRLAEGSNIPAIIRQRFM
;
A
#
# COMPACT_ATOMS: atom_id res chain seq x y z
N MET A 1 31.71 11.49 -35.19
CA MET A 1 30.60 10.52 -35.10
C MET A 1 30.50 10.06 -33.67
N PRO A 2 29.42 10.37 -32.93
CA PRO A 2 29.23 9.82 -31.60
C PRO A 2 28.75 8.36 -31.72
N PRO A 3 29.15 7.48 -30.77
CA PRO A 3 28.75 6.08 -30.80
C PRO A 3 27.25 5.93 -30.55
N SER A 4 26.64 5.04 -31.34
CA SER A 4 25.28 4.53 -31.23
C SER A 4 24.88 4.25 -29.77
N LEU A 5 23.80 4.87 -29.31
CA LEU A 5 23.12 4.45 -28.09
C LEU A 5 22.76 2.96 -28.21
N ALA A 6 23.14 2.19 -27.19
CA ALA A 6 22.70 0.82 -27.03
C ALA A 6 21.16 0.75 -27.00
N ALA A 7 20.62 -0.33 -27.57
CA ALA A 7 19.21 -0.65 -27.57
C ALA A 7 18.59 -0.51 -26.15
N PRO A 8 17.31 -0.12 -26.04
CA PRO A 8 16.67 -0.01 -24.74
C PRO A 8 16.68 -1.36 -24.05
N ALA A 9 17.09 -1.37 -22.78
CA ALA A 9 17.02 -2.53 -21.92
C ALA A 9 15.62 -3.15 -22.03
N SER A 10 15.59 -4.45 -22.35
CA SER A 10 14.39 -5.27 -22.34
C SER A 10 13.61 -5.03 -21.05
N PHE A 11 12.31 -4.73 -21.19
CA PHE A 11 11.34 -4.51 -20.11
C PHE A 11 11.60 -5.42 -18.91
N VAL A 12 11.95 -4.82 -17.76
CA VAL A 12 11.97 -5.55 -16.49
C VAL A 12 10.53 -5.98 -16.22
N LEU A 13 10.29 -7.29 -16.19
CA LEU A 13 9.06 -7.86 -15.64
C LEU A 13 8.76 -7.13 -14.33
N GLY A 14 7.54 -6.63 -14.14
CA GLY A 14 7.20 -5.89 -12.93
C GLY A 14 7.39 -6.76 -11.68
N LEU A 15 8.54 -6.62 -11.04
CA LEU A 15 8.88 -7.30 -9.79
C LEU A 15 8.18 -6.57 -8.65
N HIS A 16 7.27 -7.25 -7.96
CA HIS A 16 6.79 -6.78 -6.66
C HIS A 16 7.54 -7.47 -5.55
N GLY A 17 7.68 -6.84 -4.39
CA GLY A 17 8.20 -7.53 -3.21
C GLY A 17 9.52 -6.98 -2.71
N ARG A 18 10.09 -7.74 -1.77
CA ARG A 18 11.29 -7.37 -1.01
C ARG A 18 12.20 -8.58 -0.83
N PRO A 19 13.50 -8.38 -0.55
CA PRO A 19 14.46 -9.47 -0.41
C PRO A 19 14.01 -10.58 0.54
N SER A 20 13.39 -10.22 1.68
CA SER A 20 12.98 -11.19 2.72
C SER A 20 11.72 -12.01 2.39
N THR A 21 10.89 -11.58 1.43
CA THR A 21 9.69 -12.32 1.00
C THR A 21 9.79 -12.85 -0.43
N GLY A 22 10.91 -12.57 -1.09
CA GLY A 22 11.09 -12.80 -2.52
C GLY A 22 10.38 -11.75 -3.39
N PHE A 23 10.65 -11.86 -4.69
CA PHE A 23 10.03 -11.03 -5.71
C PHE A 23 8.92 -11.81 -6.42
N LEU A 24 7.73 -11.23 -6.42
CA LEU A 24 6.52 -11.73 -7.04
C LEU A 24 6.54 -11.36 -8.52
N LYS A 25 6.11 -12.30 -9.35
CA LYS A 25 6.27 -12.24 -10.81
C LYS A 25 5.05 -11.67 -11.53
N ASP A 26 3.91 -11.61 -10.84
CA ASP A 26 2.64 -11.17 -11.40
C ASP A 26 1.71 -10.57 -10.33
N ALA A 27 0.66 -9.91 -10.82
CA ALA A 27 -0.31 -9.23 -9.98
C ALA A 27 -1.17 -10.18 -9.11
N PRO A 28 -1.60 -11.37 -9.57
CA PRO A 28 -2.23 -12.37 -8.70
C PRO A 28 -1.33 -12.78 -7.52
N ALA A 29 -0.02 -12.94 -7.73
CA ALA A 29 0.93 -13.23 -6.66
C ALA A 29 1.04 -12.07 -5.66
N LEU A 30 1.03 -10.81 -6.13
CA LEU A 30 0.94 -9.64 -5.24
C LEU A 30 -0.33 -9.66 -4.41
N LEU A 31 -1.50 -9.84 -5.03
CA LEU A 31 -2.77 -9.93 -4.32
C LEU A 31 -2.76 -11.06 -3.28
N GLY A 32 -2.22 -12.23 -3.65
CA GLY A 32 -2.05 -13.37 -2.74
C GLY A 32 -1.11 -13.07 -1.56
N ALA A 33 -0.03 -12.32 -1.78
CA ALA A 33 0.86 -11.90 -0.70
C ALA A 33 0.18 -10.92 0.26
N ILE A 34 -0.61 -9.98 -0.27
CA ILE A 34 -1.41 -9.02 0.53
C ILE A 34 -2.41 -9.79 1.39
N THR A 35 -3.18 -10.69 0.79
CA THR A 35 -4.21 -11.42 1.53
C THR A 35 -3.63 -12.37 2.56
N LYS A 36 -2.51 -13.04 2.25
CA LYS A 36 -1.77 -13.87 3.21
C LYS A 36 -1.31 -13.07 4.43
N ARG A 37 -0.86 -11.83 4.25
CA ARG A 37 -0.50 -10.94 5.37
C ARG A 37 -1.70 -10.59 6.25
N LEU A 38 -2.90 -10.55 5.68
CA LEU A 38 -4.14 -10.20 6.36
C LEU A 38 -4.88 -11.42 6.95
N GLU A 39 -4.42 -12.64 6.65
CA GLU A 39 -5.10 -13.89 6.97
C GLU A 39 -5.43 -14.04 8.46
N LEU A 40 -6.64 -14.55 8.73
CA LEU A 40 -7.15 -14.88 10.06
C LEU A 40 -7.66 -16.32 10.05
N LYS A 41 -7.77 -16.94 11.24
CA LYS A 41 -8.31 -18.30 11.37
C LYS A 41 -9.72 -18.46 10.78
N ARG A 42 -10.52 -17.40 10.80
CA ARG A 42 -11.85 -17.37 10.19
C ARG A 42 -11.80 -16.50 8.94
N PRO A 43 -12.33 -16.97 7.80
CA PRO A 43 -12.35 -16.18 6.57
C PRO A 43 -13.18 -14.91 6.77
N PHE A 44 -12.84 -13.88 6.02
CA PHE A 44 -13.55 -12.59 6.03
C PHE A 44 -13.77 -11.96 4.66
N TYR A 45 -13.29 -12.63 3.61
CA TYR A 45 -13.43 -12.24 2.22
C TYR A 45 -13.35 -13.50 1.36
N THR A 46 -13.75 -13.38 0.10
CA THR A 46 -13.52 -14.37 -0.94
C THR A 46 -12.89 -13.71 -2.15
N ILE A 47 -12.10 -14.48 -2.89
CA ILE A 47 -11.53 -14.08 -4.18
C ILE A 47 -12.13 -15.00 -5.23
N LEU A 48 -12.97 -14.43 -6.10
CA LEU A 48 -13.69 -15.17 -7.14
C LEU A 48 -13.09 -14.84 -8.52
N PRO A 49 -12.49 -15.81 -9.22
CA PRO A 49 -12.03 -15.60 -10.58
C PRO A 49 -13.23 -15.46 -11.52
N THR A 50 -13.20 -14.48 -12.42
CA THR A 50 -14.19 -14.31 -13.49
C THR A 50 -13.65 -14.95 -14.77
N THR A 51 -13.87 -16.25 -14.91
CA THR A 51 -13.53 -16.98 -16.15
C THR A 51 -14.52 -16.61 -17.27
N PRO A 52 -14.07 -16.40 -18.52
CA PRO A 52 -12.72 -16.58 -19.07
C PRO A 52 -11.85 -15.30 -19.07
N SER A 53 -12.36 -14.16 -18.60
CA SER A 53 -11.67 -12.86 -18.68
C SER A 53 -10.34 -12.79 -17.90
N GLY A 54 -10.20 -13.60 -16.86
CA GLY A 54 -9.07 -13.52 -15.92
C GLY A 54 -9.19 -12.35 -14.94
N ASP A 55 -10.30 -11.61 -14.96
CA ASP A 55 -10.64 -10.64 -13.92
C ASP A 55 -10.85 -11.37 -12.58
N VAL A 56 -10.71 -10.62 -11.49
CA VAL A 56 -10.87 -11.12 -10.13
C VAL A 56 -11.86 -10.26 -9.38
N VAL A 57 -12.76 -10.87 -8.61
CA VAL A 57 -13.64 -10.15 -7.68
C VAL A 57 -13.18 -10.43 -6.25
N VAL A 58 -12.79 -9.38 -5.54
CA VAL A 58 -12.54 -9.43 -4.09
C VAL A 58 -13.86 -9.06 -3.42
N GLN A 59 -14.48 -10.02 -2.77
CA GLN A 59 -15.79 -9.86 -2.13
C GLN A 59 -15.64 -9.92 -0.62
N SER A 60 -16.20 -8.93 0.08
CA SER A 60 -16.32 -9.00 1.53
C SER A 60 -17.38 -10.02 1.93
N GLN A 61 -17.21 -10.64 3.09
CA GLN A 61 -18.30 -11.38 3.72
C GLN A 61 -19.43 -10.48 4.25
N TYR A 62 -19.16 -9.17 4.37
CA TYR A 62 -20.10 -8.18 4.87
C TYR A 62 -20.77 -7.51 3.67
N GLU A 63 -22.08 -7.73 3.52
CA GLU A 63 -22.84 -7.27 2.36
C GLU A 63 -22.72 -5.75 2.12
N ASP A 64 -22.68 -4.96 3.20
CA ASP A 64 -22.57 -3.50 3.13
C ASP A 64 -21.17 -3.00 2.72
N LEU A 65 -20.12 -3.82 2.89
CA LEU A 65 -18.78 -3.52 2.32
C LEU A 65 -18.69 -3.90 0.84
N GLY A 66 -19.59 -4.76 0.35
CA GLY A 66 -19.71 -5.08 -1.07
C GLY A 66 -18.54 -5.88 -1.65
N SER A 67 -18.10 -5.47 -2.85
CA SER A 67 -17.03 -6.14 -3.59
C SER A 67 -16.29 -5.17 -4.51
N VAL A 68 -15.05 -5.53 -4.87
CA VAL A 68 -14.22 -4.80 -5.83
C VAL A 68 -13.86 -5.73 -6.97
N LYS A 69 -14.20 -5.32 -8.20
CA LYS A 69 -13.80 -6.02 -9.42
C LYS A 69 -12.46 -5.49 -9.92
N LEU A 70 -11.47 -6.37 -9.97
CA LEU A 70 -10.13 -6.13 -10.49
C LEU A 70 -10.05 -6.67 -11.92
N LYS A 71 -9.87 -5.77 -12.88
CA LYS A 71 -9.64 -6.16 -14.28
C LYS A 71 -8.24 -6.73 -14.44
N LYS A 72 -8.10 -7.82 -15.20
CA LYS A 72 -6.79 -8.41 -15.49
C LYS A 72 -5.80 -7.40 -16.07
N THR A 73 -6.24 -6.63 -17.07
CA THR A 73 -5.42 -5.61 -17.74
C THR A 73 -4.95 -4.51 -16.80
N THR A 74 -5.79 -4.13 -15.83
CA THR A 74 -5.45 -3.15 -14.80
C THR A 74 -4.45 -3.72 -13.79
N MET A 75 -4.65 -4.98 -13.37
CA MET A 75 -3.75 -5.67 -12.46
C MET A 75 -2.34 -5.84 -13.05
N GLU A 76 -2.23 -6.19 -14.32
CA GLU A 76 -0.94 -6.34 -15.02
C GLU A 76 -0.10 -5.04 -15.00
N GLN A 77 -0.74 -3.87 -14.89
CA GLN A 77 -0.06 -2.59 -14.78
C GLN A 77 0.49 -2.27 -13.38
N TRP A 78 0.11 -3.01 -12.34
CA TRP A 78 0.70 -2.82 -11.01
C TRP A 78 2.22 -3.01 -11.02
N GLY A 79 2.72 -3.91 -11.86
CA GLY A 79 4.17 -4.09 -12.06
C GLY A 79 4.85 -2.85 -12.61
N HIS A 80 4.26 -2.25 -13.64
CA HIS A 80 4.81 -1.09 -14.33
C HIS A 80 4.76 0.20 -13.50
N GLU A 81 3.79 0.31 -12.59
CA GLU A 81 3.65 1.46 -11.70
C GLU A 81 4.32 1.25 -10.32
N SER A 82 5.14 0.21 -10.18
CA SER A 82 5.85 -0.04 -8.93
C SER A 82 7.02 0.92 -8.75
N VAL A 83 7.11 1.48 -7.55
CA VAL A 83 8.21 2.33 -7.08
C VAL A 83 8.88 1.67 -5.88
N PHE A 84 10.04 2.18 -5.46
CA PHE A 84 10.68 1.71 -4.24
C PHE A 84 9.96 2.29 -3.02
N CYS A 85 9.15 1.47 -2.37
CA CYS A 85 8.35 1.83 -1.21
C CYS A 85 9.06 1.49 0.10
N HIS A 86 8.87 2.32 1.12
CA HIS A 86 9.39 2.07 2.46
C HIS A 86 8.50 1.08 3.23
N ASN A 87 7.19 1.12 3.00
CA ASN A 87 6.15 0.29 3.64
C ASN A 87 5.96 0.48 5.16
N ASP A 88 6.74 1.37 5.77
CA ASP A 88 6.70 1.74 7.20
C ASP A 88 7.16 3.19 7.41
N LEU A 89 6.83 4.08 6.47
CA LEU A 89 7.23 5.48 6.54
C LEU A 89 6.43 6.21 7.62
N THR A 90 6.93 6.14 8.85
CA THR A 90 6.34 6.77 10.03
C THR A 90 7.32 7.78 10.64
N PRO A 91 6.87 8.73 11.48
CA PRO A 91 7.75 9.74 12.05
C PRO A 91 8.95 9.19 12.82
N ARG A 92 8.84 8.00 13.43
CA ARG A 92 9.96 7.32 14.09
C ARG A 92 11.11 6.95 13.13
N ASN A 93 10.80 6.82 11.84
CA ASN A 93 11.74 6.41 10.80
C ASN A 93 12.27 7.62 10.00
N ILE A 94 11.92 8.85 10.39
CA ILE A 94 12.34 10.09 9.72
C ILE A 94 13.20 10.92 10.69
N ILE A 95 14.47 11.10 10.35
CA ILE A 95 15.40 11.91 11.12
C ILE A 95 15.50 13.29 10.49
N VAL A 96 15.23 14.33 11.28
CA VAL A 96 15.38 15.73 10.88
C VAL A 96 16.45 16.42 11.71
N LYS A 97 17.12 17.41 11.13
CA LYS A 97 18.09 18.27 11.81
C LYS A 97 17.57 19.70 11.80
N PRO A 98 17.60 20.41 12.94
CA PRO A 98 17.24 21.83 12.96
C PRO A 98 18.25 22.64 12.16
N CYS A 99 17.75 23.58 11.37
CA CYS A 99 18.52 24.58 10.64
C CYS A 99 18.06 25.98 11.03
N ASN A 100 19.03 26.89 11.11
CA ASN A 100 18.74 28.30 11.32
C ASN A 100 18.36 28.90 9.97
N SER A 101 17.09 29.28 9.81
CA SER A 101 16.69 30.07 8.66
C SER A 101 17.17 31.52 8.83
N PRO A 102 17.58 32.22 7.76
CA PRO A 102 18.07 33.61 7.83
C PRO A 102 17.09 34.60 8.47
N ASP A 103 15.80 34.26 8.50
CA ASP A 103 14.71 35.04 9.09
C ASP A 103 14.43 34.73 10.58
N GLY A 104 15.29 33.93 11.23
CA GLY A 104 15.17 33.58 12.64
C GLY A 104 14.09 32.55 12.95
N ARG A 105 13.44 31.98 11.92
CA ARG A 105 12.51 30.85 12.11
C ARG A 105 13.29 29.55 12.30
N SER A 106 12.85 28.73 13.25
CA SER A 106 13.33 27.35 13.37
C SER A 106 12.81 26.55 12.19
N ASP A 107 13.72 26.11 11.32
CA ASP A 107 13.41 25.23 10.20
C ASP A 107 14.04 23.85 10.43
N TYR A 108 13.58 22.84 9.70
CA TYR A 108 14.05 21.47 9.81
C TYR A 108 14.40 20.91 8.44
N GLN A 109 15.60 20.35 8.33
CA GLN A 109 16.03 19.63 7.13
C GLN A 109 15.95 18.13 7.35
N LEU A 110 15.42 17.40 6.37
CA LEU A 110 15.51 15.93 6.35
C LEU A 110 16.99 15.51 6.35
N SER A 111 17.36 14.72 7.36
CA SER A 111 18.72 14.20 7.51
C SER A 111 18.84 12.76 7.05
N ALA A 112 17.86 11.92 7.40
CA ALA A 112 17.84 10.52 6.99
C ALA A 112 16.43 9.93 7.07
N ILE A 113 16.22 8.87 6.29
CA ILE A 113 15.11 7.92 6.45
C ILE A 113 15.76 6.58 6.82
N ILE A 114 15.28 5.93 7.87
CA ILE A 114 15.88 4.72 8.45
C ILE A 114 14.87 3.56 8.50
N ASP A 115 15.32 2.38 8.90
CA ASP A 115 14.46 1.20 9.12
C ASP A 115 13.82 0.63 7.84
N TRP A 116 14.67 0.37 6.84
CA TRP A 116 14.29 -0.12 5.51
C TRP A 116 14.03 -1.64 5.44
N GLU A 117 13.91 -2.35 6.56
CA GLU A 117 13.86 -3.82 6.60
C GLU A 117 12.65 -4.43 5.86
N ILE A 118 11.58 -3.65 5.73
CA ILE A 118 10.37 -4.06 5.01
C ILE A 118 10.16 -3.34 3.67
N ALA A 119 11.16 -2.57 3.22
CA ALA A 119 11.12 -1.85 1.95
C ALA A 119 11.17 -2.80 0.75
N GLY A 120 10.60 -2.37 -0.38
CA GLY A 120 10.57 -3.16 -1.60
C GLY A 120 9.85 -2.46 -2.74
N PHE A 121 9.74 -3.14 -3.88
CA PHE A 121 9.06 -2.60 -5.06
C PHE A 121 7.57 -2.91 -5.01
N TYR A 122 6.75 -1.87 -4.96
CA TYR A 122 5.29 -1.98 -4.92
C TYR A 122 4.67 -0.76 -5.62
N PRO A 123 3.41 -0.84 -6.10
CA PRO A 123 2.70 0.36 -6.52
C PRO A 123 2.67 1.40 -5.40
N ALA A 124 2.79 2.68 -5.72
CA ALA A 124 2.80 3.73 -4.71
C ALA A 124 1.52 3.74 -3.85
N SER A 125 0.39 3.33 -4.42
CA SER A 125 -0.86 3.13 -3.67
C SER A 125 -0.80 2.05 -2.61
N TYR A 126 0.10 1.07 -2.71
CA TYR A 126 0.33 0.07 -1.67
C TYR A 126 0.88 0.70 -0.39
N ASP A 127 1.94 1.52 -0.48
CA ASP A 127 2.54 2.18 0.69
C ASP A 127 1.56 3.15 1.33
N LEU A 128 0.81 3.92 0.50
CA LEU A 128 -0.24 4.79 1.02
C LEU A 128 -1.37 4.01 1.73
N SER A 129 -1.81 2.89 1.15
CA SER A 129 -2.84 2.05 1.76
C SER A 129 -2.37 1.49 3.11
N LEU A 130 -1.10 1.10 3.23
CA LEU A 130 -0.55 0.68 4.52
C LEU A 130 -0.68 1.81 5.56
N GLN A 131 -0.44 3.06 5.19
CA GLN A 131 -0.59 4.21 6.09
C GLN A 131 -2.05 4.44 6.51
N ASP A 132 -2.99 4.24 5.59
CA ASP A 132 -4.43 4.29 5.88
C ASP A 132 -4.81 3.21 6.91
N THR A 133 -4.18 2.03 6.84
CA THR A 133 -4.36 0.98 7.86
C THR A 133 -3.69 1.29 9.20
N TYR A 134 -2.54 1.98 9.21
CA TYR A 134 -1.77 2.29 10.42
C TYR A 134 -2.39 3.41 11.26
N LEU A 135 -3.14 4.33 10.64
CA LEU A 135 -3.87 5.38 11.36
C LEU A 135 -4.75 4.83 12.48
N SER A 136 -5.37 3.68 12.24
CA SER A 136 -6.26 3.03 13.22
C SER A 136 -5.53 2.35 14.37
N GLY A 137 -4.23 2.09 14.27
CA GLY A 137 -3.54 1.17 15.19
C GLY A 137 -2.20 1.63 15.77
N GLY A 138 -1.37 2.37 15.04
CA GLY A 138 0.03 2.59 15.42
C GLY A 138 0.50 4.04 15.44
N ASN A 139 -0.11 4.91 14.63
CA ASN A 139 0.44 6.25 14.40
C ASN A 139 -0.66 7.31 14.49
N ARG A 140 -0.92 7.80 15.71
CA ARG A 140 -2.00 8.76 16.03
C ARG A 140 -1.69 10.21 15.62
N LEU A 141 -0.67 10.41 14.80
CA LEU A 141 -0.20 11.71 14.36
C LEU A 141 -0.94 12.14 13.09
N ILE A 142 -2.16 12.65 13.28
CA ILE A 142 -3.02 13.15 12.19
C ILE A 142 -2.28 14.19 11.35
N SER A 143 -1.50 15.07 11.98
CA SER A 143 -0.70 16.09 11.28
C SER A 143 0.31 15.47 10.29
N PHE A 144 1.00 14.40 10.69
CA PHE A 144 1.91 13.69 9.80
C PHE A 144 1.16 12.99 8.68
N TYR A 145 0.05 12.31 8.99
CA TYR A 145 -0.77 11.67 7.96
C TYR A 145 -1.31 12.66 6.93
N SER A 146 -1.83 13.80 7.37
CA SER A 146 -2.29 14.87 6.46
C SER A 146 -1.14 15.42 5.62
N LEU A 147 0.05 15.59 6.21
CA LEU A 147 1.25 15.97 5.46
C LEU A 147 1.60 14.91 4.41
N LEU A 148 1.62 13.63 4.79
CA LEU A 148 1.91 12.52 3.91
C LEU A 148 0.93 12.45 2.73
N LYS A 149 -0.37 12.48 2.99
CA LYS A 149 -1.42 12.52 1.94
C LYS A 149 -1.23 13.69 0.99
N ARG A 150 -0.89 14.87 1.52
CA ARG A 150 -0.62 16.06 0.71
C ARG A 150 0.62 15.88 -0.18
N GLN A 151 1.70 15.32 0.35
CA GLN A 151 2.95 15.12 -0.39
C GLN A 151 2.86 13.96 -1.39
N MET A 152 2.06 12.94 -1.09
CA MET A 152 1.84 11.80 -1.97
C MET A 152 0.78 12.08 -3.04
N LYS A 153 0.07 13.21 -3.01
CA LYS A 153 -1.02 13.52 -3.93
C LYS A 153 -0.64 13.39 -5.40
N ASP A 154 0.57 13.82 -5.76
CA ASP A 154 1.06 13.79 -7.14
C ASP A 154 1.59 12.39 -7.54
N LEU A 155 1.76 11.50 -6.57
CA LEU A 155 2.21 10.11 -6.75
C LEU A 155 1.04 9.11 -6.68
N VAL A 156 0.02 9.39 -5.87
CA VAL A 156 -1.06 8.46 -5.51
C VAL A 156 -2.39 9.20 -5.22
N PRO A 157 -3.54 8.71 -5.72
CA PRO A 157 -3.72 7.81 -6.87
C PRO A 157 -3.99 8.64 -8.14
N ALA A 158 -3.12 8.53 -9.15
CA ALA A 158 -3.33 9.21 -10.43
C ALA A 158 -3.91 8.30 -11.53
N SER A 159 -3.82 6.98 -11.37
CA SER A 159 -4.08 5.99 -12.43
C SER A 159 -5.14 4.95 -12.03
N SER A 160 -5.80 4.35 -13.03
CA SER A 160 -6.75 3.25 -12.79
C SER A 160 -6.12 2.02 -12.09
N PRO A 161 -4.88 1.61 -12.40
CA PRO A 161 -4.18 0.55 -11.67
C PRO A 161 -4.02 0.84 -10.18
N GLN A 162 -3.56 2.04 -9.82
CA GLN A 162 -3.39 2.42 -8.42
C GLN A 162 -4.71 2.52 -7.65
N VAL A 163 -5.76 3.06 -8.29
CA VAL A 163 -7.11 3.13 -7.69
C VAL A 163 -7.67 1.74 -7.42
N SER A 164 -7.53 0.81 -8.37
CA SER A 164 -8.08 -0.55 -8.18
C SER A 164 -7.35 -1.32 -7.06
N LEU A 165 -6.03 -1.14 -6.91
CA LEU A 165 -5.29 -1.71 -5.80
C LEU A 165 -5.72 -1.09 -4.46
N LEU A 166 -5.85 0.23 -4.39
CA LEU A 166 -6.31 0.94 -3.19
C LEU A 166 -7.68 0.42 -2.73
N GLN A 167 -8.65 0.32 -3.65
CA GLN A 167 -9.98 -0.20 -3.36
C GLN A 167 -9.95 -1.66 -2.86
N ALA A 168 -9.13 -2.51 -3.48
CA ALA A 168 -8.96 -3.90 -3.02
C ALA A 168 -8.32 -3.99 -1.63
N MET A 169 -7.34 -3.14 -1.33
CA MET A 169 -6.72 -3.10 0.00
C MET A 169 -7.69 -2.57 1.06
N GLU A 170 -8.48 -1.55 0.73
CA GLU A 170 -9.50 -0.97 1.61
C GLU A 170 -10.56 -2.01 1.99
N ILE A 171 -11.17 -2.69 1.00
CA ILE A 171 -12.19 -3.70 1.30
C ILE A 171 -11.63 -4.87 2.12
N LEU A 172 -10.40 -5.33 1.83
CA LEU A 172 -9.74 -6.39 2.58
C LEU A 172 -9.46 -5.95 4.03
N PHE A 173 -8.98 -4.72 4.21
CA PHE A 173 -8.69 -4.18 5.52
C PHE A 173 -9.95 -4.00 6.36
N GLU A 174 -10.98 -3.35 5.83
CA GLU A 174 -12.26 -3.14 6.54
C GLU A 174 -12.92 -4.46 6.92
N SER A 175 -12.95 -5.42 5.99
CA SER A 175 -13.48 -6.75 6.26
C SER A 175 -12.71 -7.45 7.39
N ARG A 176 -11.38 -7.30 7.42
CA ARG A 176 -10.55 -7.83 8.49
C ARG A 176 -10.83 -7.15 9.84
N GLN A 177 -10.95 -5.82 9.87
CA GLN A 177 -11.20 -5.08 11.10
C GLN A 177 -12.55 -5.46 11.71
N ARG A 178 -13.60 -5.58 10.90
CA ARG A 178 -14.91 -6.04 11.37
C ARG A 178 -14.85 -7.46 11.92
N ARG A 179 -14.15 -8.37 11.22
CA ARG A 179 -13.97 -9.75 11.70
C ARG A 179 -13.22 -9.80 13.04
N LEU A 180 -12.24 -8.93 13.24
CA LEU A 180 -11.53 -8.81 14.51
C LEU A 180 -12.43 -8.26 15.63
N ALA A 181 -13.29 -7.29 15.31
CA ALA A 181 -14.22 -6.68 16.25
C ALA A 181 -15.31 -7.66 16.73
N GLU A 182 -15.82 -8.53 15.85
CA GLU A 182 -16.78 -9.60 16.22
C GLU A 182 -16.23 -10.64 17.19
N GLY A 183 -14.91 -10.84 17.18
CA GLY A 183 -14.26 -11.72 18.13
C GLY A 183 -14.16 -11.05 19.49
N SER A 184 -12.94 -10.58 19.81
CA SER A 184 -12.66 -9.86 21.05
C SER A 184 -11.42 -8.97 20.91
N ASN A 185 -11.07 -8.58 19.68
CA ASN A 185 -9.87 -7.77 19.46
C ASN A 185 -10.14 -6.34 19.93
N ILE A 186 -9.59 -5.99 21.10
CA ILE A 186 -9.79 -4.68 21.74
C ILE A 186 -9.46 -3.51 20.78
N PRO A 187 -8.31 -3.49 20.06
CA PRO A 187 -8.02 -2.43 19.10
C PRO A 187 -9.10 -2.26 18.02
N ALA A 188 -9.58 -3.35 17.43
CA ALA A 188 -10.63 -3.29 16.41
C ALA A 188 -11.98 -2.78 16.97
N ILE A 189 -12.33 -3.17 18.19
CA ILE A 189 -13.54 -2.69 18.89
C ILE A 189 -13.43 -1.19 19.18
N ILE A 190 -12.27 -0.71 19.63
CA ILE A 190 -12.02 0.71 19.86
C ILE A 190 -12.15 1.47 18.54
N ARG A 191 -11.51 0.99 17.46
CA ARG A 191 -11.61 1.60 16.13
C ARG A 191 -13.07 1.74 15.70
N GLN A 192 -13.86 0.67 15.77
CA GLN A 192 -15.27 0.67 15.38
C GLN A 192 -16.12 1.69 16.16
N ARG A 193 -15.72 2.05 17.39
CA ARG A 193 -16.48 2.98 18.25
C ARG A 193 -16.07 4.44 18.10
N PHE A 194 -14.83 4.72 17.71
CA PHE A 194 -14.23 6.05 17.82
C PHE A 194 -13.66 6.59 16.51
N MET A 195 -13.67 5.80 15.43
CA MET A 195 -13.39 6.22 14.06
C MET A 195 -14.63 6.01 13.21
#